data_AF-A0A352SA98-F1
#
_entry.id   AF-A0A352SA98-F1
#
_cell.length_a   1.000
_cell.length_b   1.000
_cell.length_c   1.000
_cell.angle_alpha   90.00
_cell.angle_beta   90.00
_cell.angle_gamma   90.00
#
_symmetry.space_group_name_H-M   'P 1'
#
loop_
_entity.id
_entity.type
_entity.pdbx_description
1 polymer ?
#
loop_
_entity_poly.entity_id
_entity_poly.type
_entity_poly.pdbx_seq_one_letter_code
_entity_poly.pdbx_strand_id
1 'polypeptide(L)' 'MSKEYKDLLVGLDIGTSKVAAVVAELRPDGSYEVIGMGQSESKGLKKGVVV' A
#
# COMPACT_ATOMS: atom_id res chain seq x y z
N MET A 1 -19.72 -16.08 11.01
CA MET A 1 -18.46 -15.39 11.34
C MET A 1 -18.46 -14.04 10.65
N SER A 2 -18.65 -12.97 11.40
CA SER A 2 -18.39 -11.61 10.92
C SER A 2 -16.89 -11.51 10.65
N LYS A 3 -16.48 -11.07 9.45
CA LYS A 3 -15.09 -10.71 9.22
C LYS A 3 -14.75 -9.56 10.17
N GLU A 4 -13.83 -9.77 11.10
CA GLU A 4 -13.16 -8.65 11.75
C GLU A 4 -12.39 -7.90 10.66
N TYR A 5 -12.76 -6.65 10.45
CA TYR A 5 -11.97 -5.74 9.64
C TYR A 5 -10.81 -5.28 10.54
N LYS A 6 -9.64 -5.87 10.33
CA LYS A 6 -8.41 -5.37 10.94
C LYS A 6 -8.17 -3.94 10.46
N ASP A 7 -7.73 -3.06 11.36
CA ASP A 7 -7.32 -1.71 11.01
C ASP A 7 -5.99 -1.78 10.23
N LEU A 8 -6.12 -1.71 8.91
CA LEU A 8 -5.01 -1.75 7.98
C LEU A 8 -4.71 -0.35 7.44
N LEU A 9 -3.45 0.07 7.58
CA LEU A 9 -2.88 1.21 6.89
C LEU A 9 -2.20 0.73 5.62
N VAL A 10 -2.56 1.32 4.47
CA VAL A 10 -1.91 0.99 3.19
C VAL A 10 -1.19 2.23 2.66
N GLY A 11 0.13 2.14 2.56
CA GLY A 11 0.96 3.11 1.84
C GLY A 11 1.01 2.76 0.36
N LEU A 12 0.71 3.72 -0.52
CA LEU A 12 0.78 3.57 -1.96
C LEU A 12 1.81 4.55 -2.52
N ASP A 13 2.80 4.04 -3.25
CA ASP A 13 3.79 4.81 -3.98
C ASP A 13 3.59 4.59 -5.49
N ILE A 14 3.18 5.64 -6.21
CA ILE A 14 2.86 5.56 -7.63
C ILE A 14 3.96 6.24 -8.44
N GLY A 15 4.96 5.46 -8.84
CA GLY A 15 6.03 5.92 -9.72
C GLY A 15 5.69 5.79 -11.21
N THR A 16 6.48 6.47 -12.05
CA THR A 16 6.38 6.32 -13.52
C THR A 16 6.83 4.96 -14.02
N SER A 17 7.60 4.21 -13.23
CA SER A 17 8.10 2.87 -13.60
C SER A 17 7.34 1.76 -12.91
N LYS A 18 6.97 1.95 -11.65
CA LYS A 18 6.28 0.94 -10.83
C LYS A 18 5.32 1.60 -9.85
N VAL A 19 4.29 0.85 -9.49
CA VAL A 19 3.41 1.14 -8.37
C VAL A 19 3.75 0.16 -7.26
N ALA A 20 4.02 0.65 -6.06
CA ALA A 20 4.32 -0.15 -4.87
C ALA A 20 3.25 0.08 -3.79
N ALA A 21 2.89 -0.99 -3.09
CA ALA A 21 1.99 -0.95 -1.95
C ALA A 21 2.66 -1.61 -0.74
N VAL A 22 2.50 -0.99 0.42
CA VAL A 22 2.92 -1.53 1.72
C VAL A 22 1.71 -1.54 2.63
N VAL A 23 1.46 -2.67 3.28
CA VAL A 23 0.33 -2.86 4.20
C VAL A 23 0.89 -2.99 5.60
N ALA A 24 0.37 -2.20 6.52
CA ALA A 24 0.66 -2.26 7.94
C ALA A 24 -0.61 -2.46 8.76
N GLU A 25 -0.50 -3.17 9.87
CA GLU A 25 -1.56 -3.36 10.85
C GLU A 25 -1.28 -2.48 12.08
N LEU A 26 -2.31 -1.80 12.60
CA LEU A 26 -2.21 -1.08 13.87
C LEU A 26 -2.16 -2.08 15.03
N ARG A 27 -1.11 -2.00 15.84
CA ARG A 27 -0.97 -2.79 17.06
C ARG A 27 -1.66 -2.10 18.24
N PRO A 28 -2.05 -2.84 19.30
CA PRO A 28 -2.73 -2.26 20.47
C PRO A 28 -1.93 -1.17 21.21
N ASP A 29 -0.60 -1.16 21.05
CA ASP A 29 0.30 -0.15 21.62
C ASP A 29 0.38 1.13 20.78
N GLY A 30 -0.36 1.22 19.68
CA GLY A 30 -0.38 2.35 18.76
C GLY A 30 0.72 2.32 17.69
N SER A 31 1.57 1.30 17.67
CA SER A 31 2.59 1.12 16.62
C SER A 31 1.99 0.49 15.36
N TYR A 32 2.67 0.69 14.22
CA TYR A 32 2.32 0.02 12.97
C TYR A 32 3.35 -1.07 12.65
N GLU A 33 2.86 -2.28 12.35
CA GLU A 33 3.71 -3.38 11.88
C GLU A 33 3.42 -3.68 10.41
N VAL A 34 4.46 -3.72 9.57
CA VAL A 34 4.33 -4.07 8.16
C VAL A 34 4.04 -5.56 8.03
N ILE A 35 2.88 -5.90 7.49
CA ILE A 35 2.42 -7.29 7.30
C ILE A 35 2.47 -7.76 5.84
N GLY A 36 2.72 -6.86 4.90
CA GLY A 36 2.82 -7.21 3.49
C GLY A 36 3.31 -6.07 2.62
N MET A 37 3.87 -6.43 1.46
CA MET A 37 4.27 -5.48 0.42
C MET A 37 4.09 -6.10 -0.96
N GLY A 38 3.85 -5.27 -1.96
CA GLY A 38 3.72 -5.68 -3.35
C GLY A 38 4.11 -4.57 -4.30
N GLN A 39 4.46 -4.93 -5.53
CA GLN A 39 4.71 -3.97 -6.59
C GLN A 39 4.20 -4.50 -7.94
N SER A 40 3.88 -3.58 -8.84
CA SER A 40 3.49 -3.83 -10.22
C SER A 40 4.17 -2.83 -11.15
N GLU A 41 4.36 -3.21 -12.41
CA GLU A 41 4.72 -2.28 -13.47
C GLU A 41 3.67 -1.17 -13.58
N SER A 42 4.12 0.08 -13.74
CA SER A 42 3.25 1.24 -13.90
C SER A 42 2.85 1.40 -15.37
N LYS A 43 1.55 1.54 -15.63
CA LYS A 43 0.99 1.61 -17.00
C LYS A 43 0.34 2.94 -17.35
N GLY A 44 0.18 3.85 -16.38
CA GLY A 44 -0.59 5.08 -16.53
C GLY A 44 0.14 6.35 -16.07
N LEU A 45 1.46 6.28 -15.86
CA LEU A 45 2.28 7.45 -15.53
C LEU A 45 3.48 7.56 -16.45
N LYS A 46 3.69 8.75 -17.02
CA LYS A 46 4.88 9.06 -17.83
C LYS A 46 5.39 10.46 -17.47
N LYS A 47 6.68 10.59 -17.13
CA LYS A 47 7.30 11.88 -16.76
C LYS A 47 6.51 12.68 -15.69
N GLY A 48 5.89 11.99 -14.74
CA GLY A 48 5.13 12.62 -13.65
C GLY A 48 3.71 13.05 -14.02
N VAL A 49 3.20 12.69 -15.21
CA VAL A 49 1.81 12.95 -15.62
C VAL A 49 1.04 11.66 -15.86
N VAL A 50 -0.26 11.69 -15.56
CA VAL A 50 -1.20 10.60 -15.83
C VAL A 50 -1.49 10.54 -17.32
N VAL A 51 -1.43 9.33 -17.91
CA VAL A 51 -1.64 9.07 -19.34
C VAL A 51 -2.53 7.87 -19.57
#